data_AF-A0A9D9GLK4-F1
#
_entry.id   AF-A0A9D9GLK4-F1
#
_cell.length_a   1.000
_cell.length_b   1.000
_cell.length_c   1.000
_cell.angle_alpha   90.00
_cell.angle_beta   90.00
_cell.angle_gamma   90.00
#
_symmetry.space_group_name_H-M   'P 1'
#
loop_
_entity.id
_entity.type
_entity.pdbx_description
1 polymer ?
#
loop_
_entity_poly.entity_id
_entity_poly.type
_entity_poly.pdbx_seq_one_letter_code
_entity_poly.pdbx_strand_id
1 'polypeptide(L)'
;MNLWTVISEFIGNLFAFDQAHPLLFTQFYFWAFFALVFAGFSLIHSKPLLRNSYLFFVSLFFYYKTSGVFLFLLVFVIVYNFFAAKGIRRLREKRRGWASALTALSVAVDLGILAYFKYAYFLTDFVNNLLGLELQVHDVLGELLNTVTGSSLFRVDAIILPVGISFFTFQAVSYVVDVKRARIEPVRNFLDFGFYLSFFPQLVAGPIVRASEFIAQLHKPYNLS
;
A
#
# COMPACT_ATOMS: atom_id res chain seq x y z
N MET A 1 -35.28 10.87 -15.12
CA MET A 1 -33.80 10.81 -15.04
C MET A 1 -33.32 9.97 -16.20
N ASN A 2 -32.47 10.50 -17.09
CA ASN A 2 -32.11 9.80 -18.33
C ASN A 2 -31.02 8.77 -18.03
N LEU A 3 -31.06 7.62 -18.71
CA LEU A 3 -30.08 6.54 -18.49
C LEU A 3 -28.63 7.04 -18.66
N TRP A 4 -28.42 7.96 -19.60
CA TRP A 4 -27.13 8.61 -19.83
C TRP A 4 -26.66 9.49 -18.66
N THR A 5 -27.55 10.24 -18.00
CA THR A 5 -27.18 11.04 -16.82
C THR A 5 -26.84 10.15 -15.63
N VAL A 6 -27.58 9.06 -15.44
CA VAL A 6 -27.28 8.05 -14.41
C VAL A 6 -25.93 7.39 -14.68
N ILE A 7 -25.63 7.03 -15.93
CA ILE A 7 -24.35 6.42 -16.31
C ILE A 7 -23.19 7.43 -16.16
N SER A 8 -23.37 8.69 -16.56
CA SER A 8 -22.32 9.71 -16.41
C SER A 8 -22.05 10.08 -14.95
N GLU A 9 -23.09 10.19 -14.11
CA GLU A 9 -22.92 10.37 -12.66
C GLU A 9 -22.30 9.14 -12.02
N PHE A 10 -22.71 7.94 -12.42
CA PHE A 10 -22.10 6.69 -11.95
C PHE A 10 -20.62 6.64 -12.31
N ILE A 11 -20.23 6.97 -13.54
CA ILE A 11 -18.83 7.01 -13.99
C ILE A 11 -18.07 8.12 -13.24
N GLY A 12 -18.64 9.31 -13.12
CA GLY A 12 -18.06 10.43 -12.37
C GLY A 12 -17.77 10.06 -10.91
N ASN A 13 -18.75 9.46 -10.24
CA ASN A 13 -18.62 8.96 -8.86
C ASN A 13 -17.73 7.72 -8.77
N LEU A 14 -17.61 6.92 -9.83
CA LEU A 14 -16.67 5.80 -9.90
C LEU A 14 -15.22 6.31 -9.89
N PHE A 15 -14.93 7.44 -10.52
CA PHE A 15 -13.57 8.00 -10.60
C PHE A 15 -13.25 9.05 -9.51
N ALA A 16 -14.23 9.79 -9.00
CA ALA A 16 -14.03 10.79 -7.94
C ALA A 16 -13.84 10.14 -6.57
N PHE A 17 -12.84 10.55 -5.79
CA PHE A 17 -12.68 10.08 -4.40
C PHE A 17 -13.86 10.59 -3.56
N ASP A 18 -14.61 9.66 -2.93
CA ASP A 18 -15.72 9.98 -2.04
C ASP A 18 -15.41 9.42 -0.65
N GLN A 19 -15.24 10.32 0.31
CA GLN A 19 -14.90 9.99 1.69
C GLN A 19 -16.12 9.47 2.48
N ALA A 20 -17.35 9.75 2.02
CA ALA A 20 -18.59 9.31 2.67
C ALA A 20 -18.98 7.87 2.28
N HIS A 21 -18.55 7.40 1.10
CA HIS A 21 -18.83 6.05 0.60
C HIS A 21 -17.56 5.33 0.13
N PRO A 22 -16.66 4.93 1.05
CA PRO A 22 -15.54 4.07 0.69
C PRO A 22 -16.04 2.77 0.05
N LEU A 23 -15.24 2.19 -0.86
CA LEU A 23 -15.50 0.89 -1.50
C LEU A 23 -15.40 -0.27 -0.49
N LEU A 24 -16.30 -0.30 0.48
CA LEU A 24 -16.44 -1.34 1.47
C LEU A 24 -17.14 -2.56 0.86
N PHE A 25 -16.77 -3.75 1.31
CA PHE A 25 -17.34 -5.02 0.84
C PHE A 25 -18.86 -5.16 1.00
N THR A 26 -19.43 -4.39 1.93
CA THR A 26 -20.86 -4.38 2.21
C THR A 26 -21.66 -3.54 1.22
N GLN A 27 -21.00 -2.71 0.41
CA GLN A 27 -21.64 -1.80 -0.52
C GLN A 27 -21.81 -2.43 -1.91
N PHE A 28 -22.93 -2.14 -2.57
CA PHE A 28 -23.19 -2.61 -3.93
C PHE A 28 -22.09 -2.18 -4.93
N TYR A 29 -21.54 -0.97 -4.76
CA TYR A 29 -20.46 -0.45 -5.59
C TYR A 29 -19.21 -1.34 -5.60
N PHE A 30 -18.90 -2.01 -4.48
CA PHE A 30 -17.78 -2.96 -4.42
C PHE A 30 -18.04 -4.16 -5.33
N TRP A 31 -19.24 -4.74 -5.28
CA TRP A 31 -19.60 -5.91 -6.10
C TRP A 31 -19.66 -5.58 -7.59
N ALA A 32 -20.14 -4.39 -7.95
CA ALA A 32 -20.12 -3.91 -9.33
C ALA A 32 -18.67 -3.71 -9.83
N PHE A 33 -17.81 -3.08 -9.03
CA PHE A 33 -16.39 -2.95 -9.31
C PHE A 33 -15.72 -4.33 -9.46
N PHE A 34 -15.97 -5.24 -8.53
CA PHE A 34 -15.39 -6.59 -8.54
C PHE A 34 -15.82 -7.38 -9.79
N ALA A 35 -17.09 -7.30 -10.19
CA ALA A 35 -17.58 -7.91 -11.41
C ALA A 35 -16.87 -7.37 -12.65
N LEU A 36 -16.66 -6.04 -12.72
CA LEU A 36 -15.93 -5.40 -13.81
C LEU A 36 -14.45 -5.83 -13.83
N VAL A 37 -13.81 -5.93 -12.66
CA VAL A 37 -12.44 -6.42 -12.52
C VAL A 37 -12.34 -7.87 -13.00
N PHE A 38 -13.29 -8.71 -12.63
CA PHE A 38 -13.33 -10.12 -13.02
C PHE A 38 -13.57 -10.28 -14.53
N ALA A 39 -14.45 -9.46 -15.12
CA ALA A 39 -14.67 -9.43 -16.56
C ALA A 39 -13.39 -9.03 -17.32
N GLY A 40 -12.70 -7.98 -16.89
CA GLY A 40 -11.42 -7.58 -17.46
C GLY A 40 -10.34 -8.64 -17.29
N PHE A 41 -10.28 -9.28 -16.13
CA PHE A 41 -9.38 -10.41 -15.87
C PHE A 41 -9.65 -11.58 -16.82
N SER A 42 -10.92 -11.94 -17.06
CA SER A 42 -11.31 -13.03 -17.95
C SER A 42 -10.79 -12.83 -19.39
N LEU A 43 -10.70 -11.59 -19.86
CA LEU A 43 -10.16 -11.29 -21.20
C LEU A 43 -8.63 -11.39 -21.28
N ILE A 44 -7.93 -11.20 -20.16
CA ILE A 44 -6.48 -10.97 -20.12
C ILE A 44 -5.73 -12.14 -19.45
N HIS A 45 -6.45 -13.08 -18.82
CA HIS A 45 -5.90 -14.15 -17.96
C HIS A 45 -4.80 -15.00 -18.64
N SER A 46 -4.86 -15.17 -19.96
CA SER A 46 -3.93 -16.02 -20.73
C SER A 46 -2.53 -15.43 -20.88
N LYS A 47 -2.33 -14.12 -20.64
CA LYS A 47 -1.04 -13.43 -20.77
C LYS A 47 -0.55 -12.95 -19.41
N PRO A 48 0.42 -13.62 -18.75
CA PRO A 48 0.84 -13.31 -17.38
C PRO A 48 1.24 -11.85 -17.15
N LEU A 49 1.98 -11.25 -18.08
CA LEU A 49 2.44 -9.86 -17.96
C LEU A 49 1.26 -8.87 -17.99
N LEU A 50 0.32 -9.03 -18.92
CA LEU A 50 -0.86 -8.16 -19.00
C LEU A 50 -1.77 -8.36 -17.79
N ARG A 51 -1.96 -9.62 -17.35
CA ARG A 51 -2.75 -9.97 -16.17
C ARG A 51 -2.20 -9.32 -14.90
N ASN A 52 -0.91 -9.47 -14.64
CA ASN A 52 -0.28 -8.93 -13.44
C ASN A 52 -0.27 -7.39 -13.47
N SER A 53 -0.03 -6.79 -14.65
CA SER A 53 -0.08 -5.33 -14.82
C SER A 53 -1.49 -4.79 -14.59
N TYR A 54 -2.51 -5.46 -15.18
CA TYR A 54 -3.91 -5.12 -14.97
C TYR A 54 -4.29 -5.16 -13.49
N LEU A 55 -4.00 -6.26 -12.80
CA LEU A 55 -4.32 -6.41 -11.39
C LEU A 55 -3.54 -5.43 -10.50
N PHE A 56 -2.31 -5.09 -10.85
CA PHE A 56 -1.54 -4.04 -10.17
C PHE A 56 -2.23 -2.68 -10.27
N PHE A 57 -2.58 -2.22 -11.47
CA PHE A 57 -3.23 -0.93 -11.67
C PHE A 57 -4.63 -0.88 -11.07
N VAL A 58 -5.40 -1.96 -11.19
CA VAL A 58 -6.70 -2.10 -10.51
C VAL A 58 -6.54 -1.99 -8.99
N SER A 59 -5.50 -2.62 -8.43
CA SER A 59 -5.24 -2.57 -6.99
C SER A 59 -4.82 -1.16 -6.54
N LEU A 60 -3.99 -0.45 -7.31
CA LEU A 60 -3.65 0.95 -7.04
C LEU A 60 -4.88 1.86 -7.14
N PHE A 61 -5.74 1.65 -8.13
CA PHE A 61 -6.98 2.41 -8.29
C PHE A 61 -7.93 2.16 -7.11
N PHE A 62 -8.10 0.91 -6.70
CA PHE A 62 -8.90 0.58 -5.52
C PHE A 62 -8.34 1.26 -4.27
N TYR A 63 -7.03 1.20 -4.07
CA TYR A 63 -6.37 1.84 -2.93
C TYR A 63 -6.55 3.36 -2.94
N TYR A 64 -6.45 4.00 -4.10
CA TYR A 64 -6.76 5.44 -4.25
C TYR A 64 -8.20 5.75 -3.86
N LYS A 65 -9.16 4.92 -4.28
CA LYS A 65 -10.57 5.11 -3.92
C LYS A 65 -10.85 4.92 -2.43
N THR A 66 -10.08 4.08 -1.73
CA THR A 66 -10.25 3.87 -0.27
C THR A 66 -9.46 4.84 0.59
N SER A 67 -8.26 5.22 0.17
CA SER A 67 -7.27 5.93 1.00
C SER A 67 -6.78 7.25 0.38
N GLY A 68 -7.30 7.66 -0.78
CA GLY A 68 -7.00 8.94 -1.41
C GLY A 68 -5.51 9.18 -1.65
N VAL A 69 -5.00 10.31 -1.13
CA VAL A 69 -3.59 10.75 -1.31
C VAL A 69 -2.57 9.80 -0.69
N PHE A 70 -2.96 8.94 0.25
CA PHE A 70 -2.05 7.93 0.80
C PHE A 70 -1.60 6.90 -0.23
N LEU A 71 -2.17 6.91 -1.45
CA LEU A 71 -1.61 6.18 -2.59
C LEU A 71 -0.13 6.53 -2.79
N PHE A 72 0.25 7.79 -2.63
CA PHE A 72 1.64 8.21 -2.78
C PHE A 72 2.55 7.62 -1.70
N LEU A 73 2.03 7.44 -0.47
CA LEU A 73 2.74 6.74 0.59
C LEU A 73 2.96 5.26 0.22
N LEU A 74 1.93 4.57 -0.30
CA LEU A 74 2.05 3.19 -0.76
C LEU A 74 3.08 3.08 -1.91
N VAL A 75 3.00 3.96 -2.90
CA VAL A 75 3.98 4.02 -4.00
C VAL A 75 5.38 4.28 -3.48
N PHE A 76 5.55 5.18 -2.51
CA PHE A 76 6.83 5.42 -1.85
C PHE A 76 7.36 4.14 -1.19
N VAL A 77 6.55 3.43 -0.40
CA VAL A 77 6.94 2.16 0.24
C VAL A 77 7.35 1.12 -0.81
N ILE A 78 6.60 1.01 -1.91
CA ILE A 78 6.92 0.12 -3.05
C ILE A 78 8.28 0.48 -3.65
N VAL A 79 8.47 1.75 -4.03
CA VAL A 79 9.70 2.22 -4.68
C VAL A 79 10.90 2.02 -3.75
N TYR A 80 10.78 2.50 -2.51
CA TYR A 80 11.83 2.43 -1.50
C TYR A 80 12.26 0.99 -1.24
N ASN A 81 11.33 0.09 -0.90
CA ASN A 81 11.66 -1.29 -0.54
C ASN A 81 12.15 -2.12 -1.74
N PHE A 82 11.69 -1.82 -2.96
CA PHE A 82 12.20 -2.46 -4.17
C PHE A 82 13.68 -2.17 -4.38
N PHE A 83 14.09 -0.91 -4.26
CA PHE A 83 15.48 -0.51 -4.43
C PHE A 83 16.33 -0.91 -3.21
N ALA A 84 15.80 -0.79 -2.00
CA ALA A 84 16.48 -1.23 -0.79
C ALA A 84 16.82 -2.71 -0.85
N ALA A 85 15.89 -3.58 -1.25
CA ALA A 85 16.14 -5.01 -1.41
C ALA A 85 17.25 -5.31 -2.44
N LYS A 86 17.26 -4.61 -3.58
CA LYS A 86 18.33 -4.72 -4.59
C LYS A 86 19.69 -4.24 -4.03
N GLY A 87 19.69 -3.18 -3.24
CA GLY A 87 20.88 -2.68 -2.55
C GLY A 87 21.40 -3.67 -1.51
N ILE A 88 20.52 -4.19 -0.66
CA ILE A 88 20.80 -5.21 0.36
C ILE A 88 21.44 -6.42 -0.29
N ARG A 89 20.89 -6.91 -1.41
CA ARG A 89 21.48 -8.02 -2.16
C ARG A 89 22.93 -7.75 -2.54
N ARG A 90 23.19 -6.63 -3.22
CA ARG A 90 24.55 -6.29 -3.70
C ARG A 90 25.54 -6.15 -2.56
N LEU A 91 25.09 -5.60 -1.43
CA LEU A 91 25.91 -5.43 -0.23
C LEU A 91 26.10 -6.72 0.57
N ARG A 92 25.14 -7.65 0.53
CA ARG A 92 25.20 -8.91 1.28
C ARG A 92 26.44 -9.72 0.92
N GLU A 93 26.83 -9.71 -0.36
CA GLU A 93 27.98 -10.45 -0.89
C GLU A 93 29.32 -9.75 -0.62
N LYS A 94 29.36 -8.42 -0.65
CA LYS A 94 30.62 -7.64 -0.55
C LYS A 94 30.89 -7.06 0.84
N ARG A 95 29.86 -6.65 1.57
CA ARG A 95 29.92 -5.87 2.81
C ARG A 95 28.73 -6.18 3.73
N ARG A 96 28.79 -7.33 4.41
CA ARG A 96 27.71 -7.84 5.27
C ARG A 96 27.21 -6.85 6.35
N GLY A 97 28.10 -6.03 6.90
CA GLY A 97 27.74 -4.97 7.86
C GLY A 97 26.82 -3.91 7.25
N TRP A 98 27.17 -3.41 6.07
CA TRP A 98 26.36 -2.41 5.34
C TRP A 98 25.03 -2.98 4.86
N ALA A 99 24.97 -4.26 4.48
CA ALA A 99 23.70 -4.91 4.18
C ALA A 99 22.77 -4.97 5.41
N SER A 100 23.34 -5.20 6.60
CA SER A 100 22.59 -5.22 7.86
C SER A 100 22.13 -3.82 8.26
N ALA A 101 22.98 -2.81 8.09
CA ALA A 101 22.62 -1.40 8.33
C ALA A 101 21.50 -0.93 7.38
N LEU A 102 21.60 -1.24 6.08
CA LEU A 102 20.56 -0.89 5.11
C LEU A 102 19.23 -1.62 5.40
N THR A 103 19.29 -2.88 5.83
CA THR A 103 18.08 -3.61 6.26
C THR A 103 17.49 -2.97 7.51
N ALA A 104 18.30 -2.63 8.51
CA ALA A 104 17.84 -1.97 9.72
C ALA A 104 17.22 -0.61 9.43
N LEU A 105 17.84 0.18 8.54
CA LEU A 105 17.28 1.45 8.06
C LEU A 105 15.94 1.24 7.35
N SER A 106 15.83 0.23 6.49
CA SER A 106 14.58 -0.05 5.76
C SER A 106 13.45 -0.42 6.72
N VAL A 107 13.75 -1.29 7.68
CA VAL A 107 12.80 -1.67 8.74
C VAL A 107 12.45 -0.47 9.61
N ALA A 108 13.40 0.40 9.94
CA ALA A 108 13.15 1.61 10.73
C ALA A 108 12.24 2.60 9.98
N VAL A 109 12.43 2.78 8.67
CA VAL A 109 11.55 3.61 7.84
C VAL A 109 10.13 3.03 7.79
N ASP A 110 9.99 1.75 7.49
CA ASP A 110 8.70 1.06 7.39
C ASP A 110 7.94 1.09 8.74
N LEU A 111 8.62 0.75 9.84
CA LEU A 111 8.04 0.82 11.19
C LEU A 111 7.81 2.24 11.67
N GLY A 112 8.64 3.20 11.25
CA GLY A 112 8.45 4.62 11.54
C GLY A 112 7.17 5.18 10.90
N ILE A 113 6.91 4.84 9.64
CA ILE A 113 5.65 5.16 8.95
C ILE A 113 4.47 4.54 9.72
N LEU A 114 4.56 3.26 10.10
CA LEU A 114 3.51 2.60 10.86
C LEU A 114 3.31 3.22 12.25
N ALA A 115 4.39 3.55 12.95
CA ALA A 115 4.36 4.21 14.26
C ALA A 115 3.68 5.57 14.17
N TYR A 116 4.04 6.38 13.18
CA TYR A 116 3.44 7.69 12.94
C TYR A 116 1.92 7.60 12.72
N PHE A 117 1.47 6.76 11.79
CA PHE A 117 0.04 6.71 11.46
C PHE A 117 -0.81 5.97 12.50
N LYS A 118 -0.28 4.91 13.10
CA LYS A 118 -1.09 4.00 13.96
C LYS A 118 -0.91 4.23 15.45
N TYR A 119 0.26 4.72 15.88
CA TYR A 119 0.64 4.78 17.28
C TYR A 119 0.93 6.20 17.78
N ALA A 120 0.86 7.24 16.94
CA ALA A 120 1.10 8.63 17.37
C ALA A 120 0.20 9.05 18.55
N TYR A 121 -1.12 8.83 18.45
CA TYR A 121 -2.05 9.14 19.54
C TYR A 121 -1.72 8.41 20.83
N PHE A 122 -1.52 7.08 20.76
CA PHE A 122 -1.12 6.29 21.91
C PHE A 122 0.18 6.78 22.54
N LEU A 123 1.18 7.11 21.73
CA LEU A 123 2.48 7.57 22.21
C LEU A 123 2.38 8.94 22.88
N THR A 124 1.62 9.86 22.29
CA THR A 124 1.34 11.18 22.86
C THR A 124 0.59 11.06 24.19
N ASP A 125 -0.45 10.22 24.25
CA ASP A 125 -1.20 9.96 25.49
C ASP A 125 -0.31 9.34 26.57
N PHE A 126 0.57 8.40 26.20
CA PHE A 126 1.51 7.79 27.12
C PHE A 126 2.49 8.83 27.71
N VAL A 127 3.04 9.70 26.86
CA VAL A 127 3.96 10.77 27.28
C VAL A 127 3.25 11.80 28.17
N ASN A 128 2.03 12.20 27.80
CA ASN A 128 1.21 13.12 28.57
C ASN A 128 0.93 12.59 29.98
N ASN A 129 0.56 11.32 30.09
CA ASN A 129 0.30 10.67 31.39
C ASN A 129 1.57 10.49 32.24
N LEU A 130 2.73 10.22 31.61
CA LEU A 130 3.97 9.97 32.33
C LEU A 130 4.65 11.26 32.79
N LEU A 131 4.60 12.32 31.97
CA LEU A 131 5.30 13.59 32.21
C LEU A 131 4.38 14.73 32.67
N GLY A 132 3.07 14.52 32.71
CA GLY A 132 2.08 15.56 33.03
C GLY A 132 2.01 16.66 31.98
N LEU A 133 2.29 16.34 30.71
CA LEU A 133 2.25 17.27 29.59
C LEU A 133 0.87 17.23 28.90
N GLU A 134 0.54 18.30 28.18
CA GLU A 134 -0.67 18.41 27.35
C GLU A 134 -0.31 18.52 25.85
N LEU A 135 0.48 17.58 25.35
CA LEU A 135 0.84 17.54 23.93
C LEU A 135 -0.38 17.12 23.11
N GLN A 136 -0.67 17.88 22.06
CA GLN A 136 -1.66 17.51 21.05
C GLN A 136 -0.97 16.87 19.84
N VAL A 137 -1.62 15.86 19.25
CA VAL A 137 -1.14 15.23 18.02
C VAL A 137 -1.35 16.18 16.86
N HIS A 138 -0.29 16.48 16.13
CA HIS A 138 -0.32 17.30 14.92
C HIS A 138 0.13 16.47 13.72
N ASP A 139 -0.64 16.51 12.62
CA ASP A 139 -0.28 15.84 11.37
C ASP A 139 0.79 16.65 10.63
N VAL A 140 2.05 16.42 11.03
CA VAL A 140 3.24 17.01 10.40
C VAL A 140 3.29 16.75 8.89
N LEU A 141 2.79 15.60 8.39
CA LEU A 141 2.78 15.34 6.96
C LEU A 141 1.74 16.22 6.25
N GLY A 142 0.55 16.38 6.84
CA GLY A 142 -0.47 17.30 6.37
C GLY A 142 0.03 18.75 6.32
N GLU A 143 0.75 19.19 7.36
CA GLU A 143 1.34 20.53 7.43
C GLU A 143 2.38 20.76 6.32
N LEU A 144 3.29 19.81 6.13
CA LEU A 144 4.30 19.87 5.07
C LEU A 144 3.64 19.93 3.69
N LEU A 145 2.62 19.10 3.44
CA LEU A 145 1.89 19.09 2.17
C LEU A 145 1.15 20.40 1.93
N ASN A 146 0.50 20.96 2.95
CA ASN A 146 -0.17 22.26 2.86
C ASN A 146 0.83 23.37 2.52
N THR A 147 2.01 23.35 3.14
CA THR A 147 3.08 24.32 2.89
C THR A 147 3.62 24.21 1.46
N VAL A 148 3.86 22.99 0.97
CA VAL A 148 4.36 22.75 -0.39
C VAL A 148 3.33 23.08 -1.46
N THR A 149 2.06 22.79 -1.21
CA THR A 149 0.96 23.06 -2.17
C THR A 149 0.42 24.48 -2.08
N GLY A 150 0.78 25.25 -1.04
CA GLY A 150 0.24 26.59 -0.79
C GLY A 150 -1.26 26.60 -0.51
N SER A 151 -1.81 25.47 -0.03
CA SER A 151 -3.25 25.27 0.14
C SER A 151 -3.56 24.57 1.46
N SER A 152 -4.70 24.85 2.08
CA SER A 152 -5.14 24.19 3.32
C SER A 152 -6.02 22.96 3.04
N LEU A 153 -5.61 22.15 2.07
CA LEU A 153 -6.37 20.99 1.61
C LEU A 153 -6.35 19.82 2.61
N PHE A 154 -5.26 19.68 3.37
CA PHE A 154 -5.08 18.59 4.32
C PHE A 154 -5.39 19.05 5.75
N ARG A 155 -6.13 18.23 6.48
CA ARG A 155 -6.34 18.41 7.92
C ARG A 155 -5.03 18.18 8.65
N VAL A 156 -4.75 19.05 9.61
CA VAL A 156 -3.50 19.03 10.40
C VAL A 156 -3.79 18.68 11.87
N ASP A 157 -5.05 18.81 12.27
CA ASP A 157 -5.56 18.55 13.60
C ASP A 157 -5.74 17.05 13.90
N ALA A 158 -5.73 16.19 12.88
CA ALA A 158 -5.82 14.76 13.05
C ALA A 158 -5.06 13.98 11.98
N ILE A 159 -4.34 12.94 12.41
CA ILE A 159 -3.67 12.00 11.51
C ILE A 159 -4.71 10.99 11.00
N ILE A 160 -4.95 10.99 9.69
CA ILE A 160 -5.88 10.05 9.06
C ILE A 160 -5.13 8.73 8.80
N LEU A 161 -5.66 7.62 9.32
CA LEU A 161 -5.06 6.29 9.15
C LEU A 161 -5.35 5.72 7.74
N PRO A 162 -4.33 5.41 6.92
CA PRO A 162 -4.55 4.76 5.64
C PRO A 162 -4.95 3.29 5.81
N VAL A 163 -5.90 2.85 4.98
CA VAL A 163 -6.33 1.45 4.93
C VAL A 163 -5.14 0.56 4.57
N GLY A 164 -4.98 -0.54 5.28
CA GLY A 164 -3.97 -1.54 4.95
C GLY A 164 -2.54 -1.21 5.35
N ILE A 165 -2.29 -0.10 6.07
CA ILE A 165 -0.92 0.32 6.45
C ILE A 165 -0.13 -0.75 7.19
N SER A 166 -0.75 -1.45 8.13
CA SER A 166 -0.08 -2.54 8.83
C SER A 166 0.31 -3.67 7.87
N PHE A 167 -0.53 -4.01 6.90
CA PHE A 167 -0.30 -5.12 5.99
C PHE A 167 0.88 -4.84 5.05
N PHE A 168 0.84 -3.73 4.29
CA PHE A 168 1.93 -3.43 3.37
C PHE A 168 3.25 -3.14 4.11
N THR A 169 3.21 -2.55 5.30
CA THR A 169 4.41 -2.33 6.13
C THR A 169 5.03 -3.67 6.53
N PHE A 170 4.26 -4.59 7.11
CA PHE A 170 4.81 -5.88 7.54
C PHE A 170 5.25 -6.76 6.36
N GLN A 171 4.56 -6.67 5.21
CA GLN A 171 4.97 -7.32 3.97
C GLN A 171 6.31 -6.78 3.45
N ALA A 172 6.51 -5.46 3.49
CA ALA A 172 7.75 -4.80 3.10
C ALA A 172 8.92 -5.18 4.04
N VAL A 173 8.70 -5.10 5.36
CA VAL A 173 9.65 -5.53 6.39
C VAL A 173 10.05 -6.99 6.21
N SER A 174 9.05 -7.89 6.08
CA SER A 174 9.32 -9.32 5.87
C SER A 174 10.15 -9.54 4.62
N TYR A 175 9.85 -8.82 3.53
CA TYR A 175 10.56 -8.94 2.27
C TYR A 175 12.04 -8.53 2.38
N VAL A 176 12.36 -7.35 2.91
CA VAL A 176 13.76 -6.89 3.03
C VAL A 176 14.57 -7.78 3.97
N VAL A 177 13.94 -8.28 5.05
CA VAL A 177 14.57 -9.23 5.99
C VAL A 177 14.84 -10.58 5.32
N ASP A 178 13.88 -11.13 4.57
CA ASP A 178 14.05 -12.40 3.88
C ASP A 178 15.11 -12.31 2.77
N VAL A 179 15.21 -11.18 2.06
CA VAL A 179 16.30 -10.90 1.09
C VAL A 179 17.66 -10.85 1.78
N LYS A 180 17.78 -10.15 2.91
CA LYS A 180 19.01 -10.08 3.72
C LYS A 180 19.44 -11.46 4.21
N ARG A 181 18.48 -12.30 4.62
CA ARG A 181 18.70 -13.68 5.08
C ARG A 181 18.94 -14.67 3.95
N ALA A 182 18.94 -14.21 2.69
CA ALA A 182 19.08 -15.05 1.51
C ALA A 182 18.01 -16.16 1.39
N ARG A 183 16.83 -15.94 1.99
CA ARG A 183 15.68 -16.86 1.86
C ARG A 183 14.97 -16.70 0.52
N ILE A 184 14.97 -15.48 0.00
CA ILE A 184 14.39 -15.13 -1.29
C ILE A 184 15.34 -14.24 -2.08
N GLU A 185 15.15 -14.25 -3.39
CA GLU A 185 15.80 -13.29 -4.27
C GLU A 185 14.97 -12.02 -4.43
N PRO A 186 15.57 -10.80 -4.49
CA PRO A 186 14.82 -9.59 -4.81
C PRO A 186 14.03 -9.80 -6.09
N VAL A 187 12.75 -9.44 -6.01
CA VAL A 187 11.86 -9.44 -7.15
C VAL A 187 12.49 -8.58 -8.25
N ARG A 188 12.60 -9.16 -9.45
CA ARG A 188 13.29 -8.52 -10.58
C ARG A 188 12.44 -7.40 -11.18
N ASN A 189 11.17 -7.71 -11.39
CA ASN A 189 10.16 -6.85 -12.00
C ASN A 189 9.52 -5.91 -10.97
N PHE A 190 9.49 -4.62 -11.27
CA PHE A 190 8.86 -3.62 -10.43
C PHE A 190 7.34 -3.83 -10.31
N LEU A 191 6.67 -4.23 -11.40
CA LEU A 191 5.22 -4.43 -11.41
C LEU A 191 4.80 -5.59 -10.50
N ASP A 192 5.55 -6.70 -10.51
CA ASP A 192 5.25 -7.84 -9.63
C ASP A 192 5.46 -7.50 -8.16
N PHE A 193 6.48 -6.68 -7.85
CA PHE A 193 6.71 -6.21 -6.48
C PHE A 193 5.66 -5.20 -6.02
N GLY A 194 5.32 -4.25 -6.90
CA GLY A 194 4.25 -3.30 -6.66
C GLY A 194 2.92 -4.02 -6.45
N PHE A 195 2.63 -5.03 -7.27
CA PHE A 195 1.42 -5.84 -7.12
C PHE A 195 1.38 -6.60 -5.81
N TYR A 196 2.50 -7.20 -5.38
CA TYR A 196 2.61 -7.85 -4.08
C TYR A 196 2.22 -6.93 -2.91
N LEU A 197 2.71 -5.69 -2.89
CA LEU A 197 2.40 -4.75 -1.81
C LEU A 197 1.05 -4.04 -1.97
N SER A 198 0.55 -3.89 -3.19
CA SER A 198 -0.70 -3.16 -3.44
C SER A 198 -1.93 -4.05 -3.49
N PHE A 199 -1.79 -5.37 -3.52
CA PHE A 199 -2.89 -6.30 -3.79
C PHE A 199 -4.08 -6.07 -2.84
N PHE A 200 -5.12 -5.44 -3.40
CA PHE A 200 -6.18 -4.85 -2.58
C PHE A 200 -6.98 -5.84 -1.71
N PRO A 201 -7.24 -7.10 -2.11
CA PRO A 201 -7.96 -8.02 -1.24
C PRO A 201 -7.19 -8.30 0.05
N GLN A 202 -5.86 -8.33 -0.02
CA GLN A 202 -5.02 -8.52 1.16
C GLN A 202 -4.96 -7.28 2.04
N LEU A 203 -4.88 -6.09 1.45
CA LEU A 203 -4.78 -4.84 2.20
C LEU A 203 -6.00 -4.55 3.09
N VAL A 204 -7.17 -5.07 2.74
CA VAL A 204 -8.40 -4.79 3.50
C VAL A 204 -8.71 -5.90 4.51
N ALA A 205 -8.48 -7.18 4.20
CA ALA A 205 -8.89 -8.28 5.08
C ALA A 205 -8.09 -9.60 4.95
N GLY A 206 -6.96 -9.62 4.24
CA GLY A 206 -6.21 -10.87 4.01
C GLY A 206 -5.14 -11.14 5.07
N PRO A 207 -4.71 -12.40 5.24
CA PRO A 207 -3.53 -12.71 6.05
C PRO A 207 -2.26 -12.07 5.43
N ILE A 208 -1.25 -11.83 6.27
CA ILE A 208 0.06 -11.34 5.79
C ILE A 208 0.75 -12.46 5.00
N VAL A 209 0.71 -12.37 3.67
CA VAL A 209 1.35 -13.34 2.76
C VAL A 209 2.82 -12.97 2.53
N ARG A 210 3.69 -13.99 2.45
CA ARG A 210 5.10 -13.77 2.13
C ARG A 210 5.33 -13.56 0.64
N ALA A 211 6.30 -12.71 0.31
CA ALA A 211 6.71 -12.46 -1.08
C ALA A 211 7.08 -13.75 -1.85
N SER A 212 7.73 -14.73 -1.22
CA SER A 212 8.07 -16.01 -1.88
C SER A 212 6.84 -16.73 -2.41
N GLU A 213 5.77 -16.75 -1.63
CA GLU A 213 4.53 -17.45 -1.96
C GLU A 213 3.75 -16.67 -3.01
N PHE A 214 3.58 -15.36 -2.79
CA PHE A 214 2.84 -14.49 -3.69
C PHE A 214 3.47 -14.44 -5.10
N ILE A 215 4.77 -14.15 -5.17
CA ILE A 215 5.48 -14.01 -6.45
C ILE A 215 5.56 -15.35 -7.19
N ALA A 216 5.63 -16.48 -6.49
CA ALA A 216 5.56 -17.79 -7.11
C ALA A 216 4.19 -18.03 -7.77
N GLN A 217 3.10 -17.58 -7.16
CA GLN A 217 1.75 -17.69 -7.73
C GLN A 217 1.57 -16.81 -8.97
N LEU A 218 2.20 -15.65 -9.02
CA LEU A 218 2.14 -14.75 -10.19
C LEU A 218 2.69 -15.36 -11.48
N HIS A 219 3.57 -16.35 -11.39
CA HIS A 219 4.18 -16.99 -12.54
C HIS A 219 3.52 -18.33 -12.90
N LYS A 220 2.61 -18.84 -12.06
CA LYS A 220 1.90 -20.08 -12.36
C LYS A 220 0.84 -19.83 -13.44
N PRO A 221 0.66 -20.79 -14.37
CA PRO A 221 -0.48 -20.75 -15.28
C PRO A 221 -1.78 -20.82 -14.47
N TYR A 222 -2.79 -20.11 -14.94
CA TYR A 222 -4.11 -20.17 -14.33
C TYR A 222 -4.69 -21.57 -14.51
N ASN A 223 -5.06 -22.23 -13.42
CA ASN A 223 -5.68 -23.55 -13.44
C ASN A 223 -6.87 -23.54 -12.49
N LEU A 224 -8.07 -23.76 -13.04
CA LEU A 224 -9.26 -24.04 -12.24
C LEU A 224 -9.23 -25.54 -11.93
N SER A 225 -9.00 -25.87 -10.65
CA SER A 225 -9.11 -27.24 -10.16
C SER A 225 -10.58 -27.58 -9.93
#